data_AF-A0A1B6GNE7-F1
#
_entry.id   AF-A0A1B6GNE7-F1
#
_cell.length_a   1.000
_cell.length_b   1.000
_cell.length_c   1.000
_cell.angle_alpha   90.00
_cell.angle_beta   90.00
_cell.angle_gamma   90.00
#
_symmetry.space_group_name_H-M   'P 1'
#
loop_
_entity.id
_entity.type
_entity.pdbx_description
1 polymer ?
#
loop_
_entity_poly.entity_id
_entity_poly.type
_entity_poly.pdbx_seq_one_letter_code
_entity_poly.pdbx_strand_id
1 'polypeptide(L)'
;MSARQLLLLSSGTIFGSEFLQYAADDIKSFLTRNNVCRVLFIPYALHDHDAYEDKARKAFGKMGFELESIHRSRDPPHSVASAQAIFVGGGNTFRLLKSLHDNKLILPIREKVLQEGTPYIG
;
A
#
# COMPACT_ATOMS: atom_id res chain seq x y z
N MET A 1 19.04 12.94 0.48
CA MET A 1 17.97 11.92 0.56
C MET A 1 16.71 12.62 1.04
N SER A 2 15.55 12.33 0.45
CA SER A 2 14.28 12.87 0.94
C SER A 2 13.96 12.34 2.35
N ALA A 3 13.17 13.08 3.11
CA ALA A 3 12.73 12.63 4.44
C ALA A 3 11.85 11.38 4.30
N ARG A 4 12.14 10.33 5.07
CA ARG A 4 11.42 9.05 4.98
C ARG A 4 9.96 9.22 5.42
N GLN A 5 9.03 8.94 4.52
CA GLN A 5 7.59 8.92 4.79
C GLN A 5 7.13 7.48 4.97
N LEU A 6 7.19 6.97 6.21
CA LEU A 6 6.80 5.60 6.53
C LEU A 6 5.73 5.59 7.63
N LEU A 7 4.65 4.84 7.41
CA LEU A 7 3.67 4.47 8.43
C LEU A 7 3.65 2.94 8.53
N LEU A 8 4.20 2.40 9.62
CA LEU A 8 4.35 0.97 9.81
C LEU A 8 3.36 0.50 10.88
N LEU A 9 2.37 -0.28 10.46
CA LEU A 9 1.25 -0.74 11.27
C LEU A 9 1.49 -2.19 11.70
N SER A 10 1.27 -2.48 12.99
CA SER A 10 1.48 -3.84 13.52
C SER A 10 0.43 -4.84 13.06
N SER A 11 -0.79 -4.38 12.74
CA SER A 11 -1.89 -5.24 12.29
C SER A 11 -2.82 -4.50 11.33
N GLY A 12 -3.47 -5.21 10.41
CA GLY A 12 -4.53 -4.63 9.58
C GLY A 12 -5.88 -4.51 10.31
N THR A 13 -6.07 -5.18 11.44
CA THR A 13 -7.35 -5.21 12.17
C THR A 13 -7.11 -5.53 13.65
N ILE A 14 -7.82 -4.85 14.55
CA ILE A 14 -7.86 -5.17 15.97
C ILE A 14 -9.24 -5.72 16.35
N PHE A 15 -9.32 -6.46 17.46
CA PHE A 15 -10.58 -7.08 17.89
C PHE A 15 -11.70 -6.04 18.01
N GLY A 16 -12.86 -6.34 17.41
CA GLY A 16 -14.03 -5.47 17.43
C GLY A 16 -13.99 -4.29 16.44
N SER A 17 -12.98 -4.20 15.57
CA SER A 17 -12.87 -3.15 14.56
C SER A 17 -12.97 -3.68 13.13
N GLU A 18 -13.38 -2.81 12.20
CA GLU A 18 -13.22 -3.06 10.77
C GLU A 18 -11.75 -2.93 10.34
N PHE A 19 -11.45 -3.38 9.12
CA PHE A 19 -10.12 -3.27 8.52
C PHE A 19 -9.61 -1.83 8.48
N LEU A 20 -8.40 -1.62 9.02
CA LEU A 20 -7.71 -0.33 9.16
C LEU A 20 -8.46 0.74 9.96
N GLN A 21 -9.62 0.42 10.56
CA GLN A 21 -10.45 1.41 11.22
C GLN A 21 -9.72 2.09 12.38
N TYR A 22 -8.96 1.33 13.16
CA TYR A 22 -8.22 1.86 14.32
C TYR A 22 -7.11 2.85 13.92
N ALA A 23 -6.60 2.76 12.69
CA ALA A 23 -5.52 3.60 12.17
C ALA A 23 -6.02 4.60 11.12
N ALA A 24 -7.35 4.73 10.94
CA ALA A 24 -7.92 5.51 9.86
C ALA A 24 -7.51 6.99 9.91
N ASP A 25 -7.47 7.59 11.11
CA ASP A 25 -7.08 8.98 11.29
C ASP A 25 -5.58 9.19 11.02
N ASP A 26 -4.73 8.25 11.46
CA ASP A 26 -3.29 8.28 11.18
C ASP A 26 -3.01 8.15 9.68
N ILE A 27 -3.65 7.19 9.01
CA ILE A 27 -3.54 6.98 7.56
C ILE A 27 -4.01 8.24 6.83
N LYS A 28 -5.17 8.77 7.19
CA LYS A 28 -5.74 9.96 6.55
C LYS A 28 -4.86 11.18 6.71
N SER A 29 -4.37 11.45 7.92
CA SER A 29 -3.44 12.55 8.20
C SER A 29 -2.13 12.38 7.41
N PHE A 30 -1.58 11.15 7.41
CA PHE A 30 -0.34 10.81 6.72
C PHE A 30 -0.42 10.97 5.20
N LEU A 31 -1.52 10.58 4.57
CA LEU A 31 -1.73 10.73 3.13
C LEU A 31 -2.07 12.18 2.75
N THR A 32 -2.90 12.86 3.54
CA THR A 32 -3.31 14.25 3.28
C THR A 32 -2.11 15.20 3.32
N ARG A 33 -1.25 15.10 4.35
CA ARG A 33 -0.06 15.95 4.46
C ARG A 33 0.96 15.74 3.32
N ASN A 34 0.87 14.61 2.62
CA ASN A 34 1.69 14.28 1.46
C ASN A 34 0.96 14.52 0.12
N ASN A 35 -0.20 15.19 0.13
CA ASN A 35 -1.01 15.52 -1.06
C ASN A 35 -1.37 14.30 -1.92
N VAL A 36 -1.64 13.16 -1.28
CA VAL A 36 -1.99 11.92 -1.98
C VAL A 36 -3.49 11.92 -2.29
N CYS A 37 -3.85 11.60 -3.53
CA CYS A 37 -5.24 11.34 -3.93
C CYS A 37 -5.48 9.85 -4.19
N ARG A 38 -4.45 9.15 -4.70
CA ARG A 38 -4.52 7.73 -5.10
C ARG A 38 -3.40 6.91 -4.48
N VAL A 39 -3.76 5.76 -3.92
CA VAL A 39 -2.83 4.81 -3.30
C VAL A 39 -2.67 3.58 -4.19
N LEU A 40 -1.42 3.20 -4.48
CA LEU A 40 -1.10 1.93 -5.12
C LEU A 40 -1.04 0.83 -4.05
N PHE A 41 -1.91 -0.17 -4.18
CA PHE A 41 -2.02 -1.30 -3.27
C PHE A 41 -1.28 -2.53 -3.78
N ILE A 42 -0.50 -3.16 -2.91
CA ILE A 42 0.23 -4.40 -3.16
C ILE A 42 -0.41 -5.53 -2.33
N PRO A 43 -1.27 -6.38 -2.92
CA PRO A 43 -2.08 -7.38 -2.21
C PRO A 43 -1.38 -8.74 -2.01
N TYR A 44 -0.12 -8.88 -2.42
CA TYR A 44 0.54 -10.18 -2.61
C TYR A 44 0.79 -11.01 -1.36
N ALA A 45 0.52 -10.48 -0.16
CA ALA A 45 0.63 -11.24 1.07
C ALA A 45 -0.51 -12.26 1.25
N LEU A 46 -1.62 -12.13 0.52
CA LEU A 46 -2.75 -13.07 0.52
C LEU A 46 -2.91 -13.73 -0.85
N HIS A 47 -3.75 -14.77 -0.93
CA HIS A 47 -4.01 -15.47 -2.21
C HIS A 47 -5.09 -14.79 -3.04
N ASP A 48 -6.18 -14.39 -2.41
CA ASP A 48 -7.32 -13.77 -3.09
C ASP A 48 -7.09 -12.25 -3.20
N HIS A 49 -6.45 -11.84 -4.29
CA HIS A 49 -6.08 -10.44 -4.51
C HIS A 49 -7.30 -9.57 -4.84
N ASP A 50 -8.31 -10.11 -5.52
CA ASP A 50 -9.54 -9.40 -5.87
C ASP A 50 -10.33 -9.06 -4.59
N ALA A 51 -10.58 -10.07 -3.73
CA ALA A 51 -11.26 -9.84 -2.46
C ALA A 51 -10.47 -8.90 -1.53
N TYR A 52 -9.13 -8.98 -1.57
CA TYR A 52 -8.30 -8.10 -0.75
C TYR A 52 -8.33 -6.65 -1.26
N GLU A 53 -8.32 -6.46 -2.59
CA GLU A 53 -8.50 -5.15 -3.20
C GLU A 53 -9.85 -4.54 -2.80
N ASP A 54 -10.96 -5.29 -2.89
CA ASP A 54 -12.28 -4.77 -2.53
C ASP A 54 -12.34 -4.30 -1.08
N LYS A 55 -11.75 -5.09 -0.17
CA LYS A 55 -11.63 -4.77 1.25
C LYS A 55 -10.81 -3.49 1.48
N ALA A 56 -9.65 -3.39 0.82
CA ALA A 56 -8.78 -2.21 0.93
C ALA A 56 -9.43 -0.97 0.31
N ARG A 57 -10.02 -1.10 -0.88
CA ARG A 57 -10.74 -0.03 -1.61
C ARG A 57 -11.87 0.54 -0.77
N LYS A 58 -12.65 -0.30 -0.08
CA LYS A 58 -13.70 0.16 0.83
C LYS A 58 -13.12 0.96 2.00
N ALA A 59 -12.02 0.51 2.61
CA ALA A 59 -11.40 1.21 3.73
C ALA A 59 -10.82 2.58 3.32
N PHE A 60 -10.02 2.62 2.24
CA PHE A 60 -9.42 3.87 1.73
C PHE A 60 -10.47 4.83 1.18
N GLY A 61 -11.54 4.31 0.55
CA GLY A 61 -12.67 5.12 0.08
C GLY A 61 -13.38 5.86 1.22
N LYS A 62 -13.57 5.21 2.38
CA LYS A 62 -14.11 5.88 3.59
C LYS A 62 -13.22 7.02 4.09
N MET A 63 -11.91 6.93 3.83
CA MET A 63 -10.93 7.97 4.19
C MET A 63 -10.80 9.08 3.15
N GLY A 64 -11.43 8.91 1.97
CA GLY A 64 -11.42 9.88 0.87
C GLY A 64 -10.30 9.67 -0.16
N PHE A 65 -9.68 8.48 -0.20
CA PHE A 65 -8.61 8.17 -1.15
C PHE A 65 -9.06 7.13 -2.17
N GLU A 66 -8.61 7.31 -3.42
CA GLU A 66 -8.71 6.29 -4.44
C GLU A 66 -7.67 5.18 -4.17
N LEU A 67 -8.00 3.96 -4.58
CA LEU A 67 -7.10 2.82 -4.49
C LEU A 67 -7.03 2.10 -5.83
N GLU A 68 -5.82 1.80 -6.27
CA GLU A 68 -5.50 0.99 -7.45
C GLU A 68 -4.69 -0.21 -6.99
N SER A 69 -5.03 -1.42 -7.45
CA SER A 69 -4.29 -2.62 -7.05
C SER A 69 -3.31 -3.06 -8.13
N ILE A 70 -2.05 -3.25 -7.74
CA ILE A 70 -0.94 -3.56 -8.66
C ILE A 70 -1.12 -4.91 -9.37
N HIS A 71 -1.88 -5.84 -8.78
CA HIS A 71 -2.11 -7.16 -9.39
C HIS A 71 -2.94 -7.09 -10.69
N ARG A 72 -3.61 -5.95 -10.96
CA ARG A 72 -4.28 -5.68 -12.24
C ARG A 72 -3.37 -5.01 -13.27
N SER A 73 -2.18 -4.57 -12.86
CA SER A 73 -1.25 -3.88 -13.75
C SER A 73 -0.59 -4.85 -14.73
N ARG A 74 -0.49 -4.41 -15.98
CA ARG A 74 0.30 -5.11 -17.02
C ARG A 74 1.79 -4.80 -16.93
N ASP A 75 2.15 -3.71 -16.27
CA ASP A 75 3.53 -3.30 -16.01
C ASP A 75 3.66 -2.84 -14.53
N PRO A 76 3.83 -3.80 -13.60
CA PRO A 76 3.91 -3.51 -12.18
C PRO A 76 5.04 -2.52 -11.79
N PRO A 77 6.26 -2.61 -12.34
CA PRO A 77 7.29 -1.59 -12.11
C PRO A 77 6.86 -0.18 -12.52
N HIS A 78 6.20 -0.01 -13.67
CA HIS A 78 5.70 1.29 -14.09
C HIS A 78 4.61 1.84 -13.16
N SER A 79 3.70 0.96 -12.68
CA SER A 79 2.70 1.36 -11.67
C SER A 79 3.36 1.89 -10.40
N VAL A 80 4.45 1.27 -9.92
CA VAL A 80 5.21 1.77 -8.76
C VAL A 80 5.84 3.12 -9.05
N ALA A 81 6.45 3.31 -10.22
CA ALA A 81 7.07 4.57 -10.60
C ALA A 81 6.06 5.74 -10.62
N SER A 82 4.79 5.46 -10.95
CA SER A 82 3.71 6.45 -11.03
C SER A 82 2.94 6.63 -9.71
N ALA A 83 3.24 5.84 -8.67
CA ALA A 83 2.48 5.85 -7.42
C ALA A 83 2.67 7.15 -6.63
N GLN A 84 1.56 7.72 -6.14
CA GLN A 84 1.59 8.83 -5.19
C GLN A 84 1.81 8.35 -3.75
N ALA A 85 1.38 7.12 -3.44
CA ALA A 85 1.65 6.42 -2.21
C ALA A 85 1.61 4.91 -2.46
N ILE A 86 2.29 4.14 -1.63
CA ILE A 86 2.35 2.68 -1.70
C ILE A 86 1.77 2.12 -0.40
N PHE A 87 0.78 1.24 -0.50
CA PHE A 87 0.27 0.44 0.61
C PHE A 87 0.55 -1.04 0.36
N VAL A 88 1.26 -1.69 1.27
CA VAL A 88 1.50 -3.14 1.23
C VAL A 88 0.59 -3.82 2.23
N GLY A 89 -0.25 -4.74 1.74
CA GLY A 89 -1.13 -5.51 2.59
C GLY A 89 -0.40 -6.56 3.45
N GLY A 90 -0.88 -6.77 4.67
CA GLY A 90 -0.40 -7.83 5.56
C GLY A 90 -0.88 -9.23 5.16
N GLY A 91 -0.22 -10.26 5.69
CA GLY A 91 -0.51 -11.66 5.37
C GLY A 91 0.74 -12.54 5.53
N ASN A 92 0.99 -13.41 4.56
CA ASN A 92 2.19 -14.25 4.55
C ASN A 92 3.38 -13.52 3.91
N THR A 93 4.41 -13.22 4.70
CA THR A 93 5.60 -12.49 4.24
C THR A 93 6.42 -13.23 3.19
N PHE A 94 6.49 -14.56 3.22
CA PHE A 94 7.23 -15.33 2.21
C PHE A 94 6.54 -15.26 0.84
N ARG A 95 5.21 -15.35 0.81
CA ARG A 95 4.40 -15.17 -0.39
C ARG A 95 4.54 -13.75 -0.95
N LEU A 96 4.46 -12.75 -0.08
CA LEU A 96 4.68 -11.36 -0.45
C LEU A 96 6.06 -11.19 -1.09
N LEU A 97 7.12 -11.61 -0.39
CA LEU A 97 8.49 -11.45 -0.84
C LEU A 97 8.73 -12.15 -2.19
N LYS A 98 8.28 -13.40 -2.33
CA LYS A 98 8.36 -14.15 -3.59
C LYS A 98 7.71 -13.36 -4.73
N SER A 99 6.48 -12.87 -4.51
CA SER A 99 5.73 -12.15 -5.55
C SER A 99 6.39 -10.81 -5.91
N LEU A 100 6.98 -10.10 -4.94
CA LEU A 100 7.76 -8.89 -5.22
C LEU A 100 9.01 -9.18 -6.06
N HIS A 101 9.68 -10.31 -5.83
CA HIS A 101 10.81 -10.75 -6.65
C HIS A 101 10.37 -11.13 -8.06
N ASP A 102 9.35 -11.97 -8.19
CA ASP A 102 8.83 -12.45 -9.48
C ASP A 102 8.40 -11.27 -10.38
N ASN A 103 7.81 -10.23 -9.79
CA ASN A 103 7.37 -9.01 -10.49
C ASN A 103 8.44 -7.91 -10.55
N LYS A 104 9.67 -8.16 -10.08
CA LYS A 104 10.80 -7.19 -10.07
C LYS A 104 10.49 -5.87 -9.35
N LEU A 105 9.76 -5.92 -8.25
CA LEU A 105 9.24 -4.74 -7.55
C LEU A 105 10.12 -4.22 -6.41
N ILE A 106 11.08 -5.03 -5.93
CA ILE A 106 11.92 -4.66 -4.78
C ILE A 106 12.69 -3.36 -5.03
N LEU A 107 13.38 -3.26 -6.17
CA LEU A 107 14.16 -2.06 -6.51
C LEU A 107 13.26 -0.85 -6.80
N PRO A 108 12.22 -0.94 -7.66
CA PRO A 108 11.28 0.17 -7.88
C PRO A 108 10.68 0.73 -6.60
N ILE A 109 10.19 -0.12 -5.69
CA ILE A 109 9.61 0.33 -4.42
C ILE A 109 10.66 1.04 -3.57
N ARG A 110 11.86 0.46 -3.45
CA ARG A 110 12.96 1.04 -2.67
C ARG A 110 13.34 2.43 -3.19
N GLU A 111 13.46 2.59 -4.50
CA GLU A 111 13.81 3.87 -5.13
C GLU A 111 12.72 4.90 -4.89
N LYS A 112 11.46 4.53 -5.16
CA LYS A 112 10.30 5.40 -4.97
C LYS A 112 10.15 5.90 -3.53
N VAL A 113 10.39 5.03 -2.56
CA VAL A 113 10.27 5.37 -1.14
C VAL A 113 11.49 6.14 -0.62
N LEU A 114 12.71 5.67 -0.89
CA LEU A 114 13.92 6.24 -0.26
C LEU A 114 14.49 7.45 -0.99
N GLN A 115 14.34 7.52 -2.32
CA GLN A 115 14.91 8.60 -3.13
C GLN A 115 13.87 9.70 -3.32
N GLU A 116 12.66 9.34 -3.74
CA GLU A 116 11.59 10.31 -4.02
C GLU A 116 10.74 10.67 -2.79
N GLY A 117 10.88 9.93 -1.69
CA GLY A 117 10.13 10.20 -0.45
C GLY A 117 8.64 9.87 -0.56
N THR A 118 8.27 8.96 -1.46
CA THR A 118 6.87 8.54 -1.64
C THR A 118 6.35 7.89 -0.35
N PRO A 119 5.18 8.31 0.17
CA PRO A 119 4.55 7.70 1.34
C PRO A 119 4.39 6.19 1.21
N TYR A 120 4.87 5.47 2.21
CA TYR A 120 4.73 4.03 2.30
C TYR A 120 3.96 3.65 3.57
N ILE A 121 2.95 2.79 3.40
CA ILE A 121 2.15 2.19 4.47
C ILE A 121 2.33 0.67 4.38
N GLY A 122 2.59 0.01 5.50
CA GLY A 122 2.72 -1.46 5.56
C GLY A 122 2.53 -2.01 6.96
#